data_AF-A0A0F2S2B7-F1
#
_entry.id   AF-A0A0F2S2B7-F1
#
_cell.length_a   1.000
_cell.length_b   1.000
_cell.length_c   1.000
_cell.angle_alpha   90.00
_cell.angle_beta   90.00
_cell.angle_gamma   90.00
#
_symmetry.space_group_name_H-M   'P 1'
#
loop_
_entity.id
_entity.type
_entity.pdbx_description
1 polymer ?
#
loop_
_entity_poly.entity_id
_entity_poly.type
_entity_poly.pdbx_seq_one_letter_code
_entity_poly.pdbx_strand_id
1 'polypeptide(L)' 'MSAYDDLMARERETQALAQVAGRLGWDQETMMPRGAADQRAEESGAMQAVLHARRVDPARGALLDEAEGEATAPVAR' A
#
# COMPACT_ATOMS: atom_id res chain seq x y z
N MET A 1 -13.37 -16.47 6.58
CA MET A 1 -12.87 -15.22 5.99
C MET A 1 -13.22 -15.29 4.52
N SER A 2 -13.86 -14.26 3.99
CA SER A 2 -14.22 -14.16 2.57
C SER A 2 -13.06 -13.62 1.74
N ALA A 3 -13.12 -13.72 0.41
CA ALA A 3 -12.15 -13.08 -0.47
C ALA A 3 -12.07 -11.55 -0.24
N TYR A 4 -13.20 -10.94 0.14
CA TYR A 4 -13.22 -9.54 0.57
C TYR A 4 -12.43 -9.30 1.86
N ASP A 5 -12.53 -10.18 2.87
CA ASP A 5 -11.76 -10.04 4.11
C ASP A 5 -10.25 -10.10 3.84
N ASP A 6 -9.84 -11.01 2.95
CA ASP A 6 -8.43 -11.19 2.55
C ASP A 6 -7.91 -10.00 1.74
N LEU A 7 -8.71 -9.51 0.77
CA LEU A 7 -8.42 -8.28 0.04
C LEU A 7 -8.24 -7.10 1.02
N MET A 8 -9.16 -6.93 1.96
CA MET A 8 -9.12 -5.83 2.91
C MET A 8 -7.95 -5.94 3.88
N ALA A 9 -7.56 -7.15 4.31
CA ALA A 9 -6.35 -7.36 5.10
C ALA A 9 -5.10 -6.92 4.32
N ARG A 10 -5.00 -7.33 3.05
CA ARG A 10 -3.90 -6.95 2.17
C ARG A 10 -3.84 -5.44 1.90
N GLU A 11 -4.98 -4.80 1.68
CA GLU A 11 -5.08 -3.35 1.46
C GLU A 11 -4.72 -2.56 2.72
N ARG A 12 -5.18 -2.99 3.91
CA ARG A 12 -4.82 -2.35 5.18
C ARG A 12 -3.30 -2.30 5.40
N GLU A 13 -2.61 -3.39 5.14
CA GLU A 13 -1.15 -3.44 5.23
C GLU A 13 -0.48 -2.51 4.19
N THR A 14 -0.96 -2.52 2.94
CA THR A 14 -0.46 -1.60 1.89
C THR A 14 -0.64 -0.13 2.29
N GLN A 15 -1.78 0.22 2.90
CA GLN A 15 -2.04 1.57 3.39
C GLN A 15 -1.14 1.92 4.59
N ALA A 16 -0.92 1.00 5.53
CA ALA A 16 0.01 1.22 6.64
C ALA A 16 1.43 1.55 6.14
N LEU A 17 1.93 0.81 5.13
CA LEU A 17 3.20 1.10 4.47
C LEU A 17 3.18 2.46 3.76
N ALA A 18 2.08 2.82 3.10
CA ALA A 18 1.95 4.13 2.46
C ALA A 18 1.99 5.28 3.48
N GLN A 19 1.43 5.09 4.68
CA GLN A 19 1.54 6.04 5.77
C GLN A 19 2.97 6.14 6.34
N VAL A 20 3.73 5.05 6.36
CA VAL A 20 5.18 5.10 6.65
C VAL A 20 5.90 5.95 5.62
N ALA A 21 5.65 5.73 4.32
CA ALA A 21 6.23 6.54 3.25
C ALA A 21 5.86 8.03 3.37
N GLY A 22 4.61 8.34 3.72
CA GLY A 22 4.16 9.71 3.98
C GLY A 22 4.91 10.38 5.14
N ARG A 23 5.11 9.65 6.26
CA ARG A 23 5.92 10.14 7.38
C ARG A 23 7.39 10.36 7.01
N LEU A 24 7.96 9.48 6.19
CA LEU A 24 9.33 9.61 5.69
C LEU A 24 9.50 10.89 4.83
N GLY A 25 8.51 11.16 3.98
CA GLY A 25 8.47 12.40 3.20
C GLY A 25 8.31 13.65 4.07
N TRP A 26 7.43 13.61 5.08
CA TRP A 26 7.31 14.73 6.03
C TRP A 26 8.61 14.98 6.80
N ASP A 27 9.25 13.92 7.28
CA ASP A 27 10.52 14.01 8.00
C ASP A 27 11.61 14.65 7.12
N GLN A 28 11.62 14.37 5.82
CA GLN A 28 12.56 14.96 4.86
C GLN A 28 12.47 16.48 4.83
N GLU A 29 11.24 17.01 4.88
CA GLU A 29 10.99 18.44 4.76
C GLU A 29 11.08 19.20 6.08
N THR A 30 11.04 18.51 7.22
CA THR A 30 10.88 19.16 8.54
C THR A 30 11.96 18.83 9.55
N MET A 31 12.53 17.63 9.53
CA MET A 31 13.44 17.13 10.57
C MET A 31 14.79 16.63 10.04
N MET A 32 14.89 16.30 8.74
CA MET A 32 16.08 15.67 8.16
C MET A 32 17.34 16.54 8.33
N PRO A 33 18.43 15.97 8.87
CA PRO A 33 19.69 16.70 9.03
C PRO A 33 20.40 16.90 7.69
N ARG A 34 21.27 17.91 7.64
CA ARG A 34 22.12 18.15 6.46
C ARG A 34 23.03 16.95 6.22
N GLY A 35 23.23 16.60 4.95
CA GLY A 35 24.09 15.47 4.53
C GLY A 35 23.41 14.11 4.52
N ALA A 36 22.14 13.99 4.96
CA ALA A 36 21.40 12.72 4.95
C ALA A 36 20.65 12.44 3.63
N ALA A 37 20.82 13.28 2.60
CA ALA A 37 20.05 13.20 1.36
C ALA A 37 20.18 11.85 0.63
N ASP A 38 21.40 11.30 0.53
CA ASP A 38 21.64 10.03 -0.16
C ASP A 38 20.95 8.86 0.56
N GLN A 39 21.09 8.80 1.89
CA GLN A 39 20.39 7.79 2.71
C GLN A 39 18.86 7.94 2.58
N ARG A 40 18.34 9.18 2.64
CA ARG A 40 16.90 9.42 2.49
C ARG A 40 16.37 8.97 1.13
N ALA A 41 17.16 9.17 0.07
CA ALA A 41 16.80 8.72 -1.27
C ALA A 41 16.74 7.19 -1.34
N GLU A 42 17.69 6.48 -0.73
CA GLU A 42 17.70 5.01 -0.66
C GLU A 42 16.48 4.47 0.11
N GLU A 43 16.19 5.03 1.30
CA GLU A 43 15.02 4.67 2.11
C GLU A 43 13.71 4.88 1.34
N SER A 44 13.58 6.02 0.66
CA SER A 44 12.39 6.36 -0.13
C SER A 44 12.24 5.43 -1.33
N GLY A 45 13.33 5.16 -2.05
CA GLY A 45 13.34 4.24 -3.18
C GLY A 45 12.92 2.82 -2.78
N ALA A 46 13.49 2.30 -1.68
CA ALA A 46 13.13 0.99 -1.16
C ALA A 46 11.64 0.90 -0.77
N MET A 47 11.13 1.90 -0.05
CA MET A 47 9.72 1.95 0.34
C MET A 47 8.79 2.04 -0.87
N GLN A 48 9.12 2.87 -1.88
CA GLN A 48 8.31 2.96 -3.10
C GLN A 48 8.35 1.69 -3.93
N ALA A 49 9.48 0.96 -3.98
CA ALA A 49 9.58 -0.32 -4.65
C ALA A 49 8.64 -1.37 -4.02
N VAL A 50 8.61 -1.44 -2.68
CA VAL A 50 7.67 -2.32 -1.95
C VAL A 50 6.22 -1.94 -2.24
N LEU A 51 5.88 -0.65 -2.14
CA LEU A 51 4.52 -0.17 -2.41
C LEU A 51 4.09 -0.43 -3.86
N HIS A 52 4.99 -0.23 -4.82
CA HIS A 52 4.72 -0.53 -6.23
C HIS A 52 4.43 -2.01 -6.41
N ALA A 53 5.32 -2.89 -5.93
CA ALA A 53 5.16 -4.34 -6.03
C ALA A 53 3.81 -4.81 -5.44
N ARG A 54 3.43 -4.29 -4.27
CA ARG A 54 2.13 -4.65 -3.65
C ARG A 54 0.92 -4.21 -4.46
N ARG A 55 0.99 -3.04 -5.10
CA ARG A 55 -0.11 -2.44 -5.90
C ARG A 55 -0.32 -3.17 -7.23
N VAL A 56 0.75 -3.68 -7.85
CA VAL A 56 0.70 -4.36 -9.15
C VAL A 56 0.67 -5.89 -9.06
N ASP A 57 0.71 -6.44 -7.84
CA ASP A 57 0.66 -7.87 -7.58
C ASP A 57 -0.63 -8.51 -8.15
N PRO A 58 -0.52 -9.51 -9.06
CA PRO A 58 -1.69 -10.20 -9.62
C PRO A 58 -2.62 -10.81 -8.57
N ALA A 59 -2.11 -11.18 -7.39
CA ALA A 59 -2.93 -11.72 -6.31
C ALA A 59 -4.01 -10.72 -5.84
N ARG A 60 -3.75 -9.41 -5.97
CA ARG A 60 -4.74 -8.37 -5.70
C ARG A 60 -5.91 -8.44 -6.68
N GLY A 61 -5.64 -8.70 -7.95
CA GLY A 61 -6.67 -8.87 -8.99
C GLY A 61 -7.49 -10.12 -8.76
N ALA A 62 -6.84 -11.25 -8.45
CA ALA A 62 -7.53 -12.51 -8.17
C ALA A 62 -8.52 -12.38 -6.99
N LEU A 63 -8.12 -11.69 -5.91
CA LEU A 63 -9.00 -11.45 -4.76
C LEU A 63 -10.17 -10.52 -5.08
N LEU A 64 -9.96 -9.54 -5.97
CA LEU A 64 -11.05 -8.68 -6.46
C LEU A 64 -12.07 -9.50 -7.25
N ASP A 65 -11.61 -10.30 -8.23
CA ASP A 65 -12.48 -11.13 -9.06
C ASP A 65 -13.29 -12.14 -8.22
N GLU A 66 -12.65 -12.74 -7.21
CA GLU A 66 -13.31 -13.68 -6.29
C GLU A 66 -14.34 -12.97 -5.39
N ALA A 67 -13.98 -11.83 -4.81
CA ALA A 67 -14.90 -11.05 -3.98
C ALA A 67 -16.11 -10.52 -4.77
N GLU A 68 -15.91 -10.13 -6.03
CA GLU A 68 -17.01 -9.77 -6.93
C GLU A 68 -17.92 -10.96 -7.24
N GLY A 69 -17.36 -12.16 -7.40
CA GLY A 69 -18.13 -13.40 -7.57
C GLY A 69 -18.98 -13.78 -6.36
N GLU A 70 -18.51 -13.48 -5.14
CA GLU A 70 -19.25 -13.71 -3.88
C GLU A 70 -20.35 -12.66 -3.64
N ALA A 71 -20.18 -11.45 -4.19
CA ALA A 71 -21.11 -10.34 -4.03
C ALA A 71 -22.45 -10.61 -4.76
N THR A 72 -23.37 -11.26 -4.05
CA THR A 72 -24.68 -11.69 -4.58
C THR A 72 -25.80 -10.66 -4.39
N ALA A 73 -25.54 -9.55 -3.68
CA ALA A 73 -26.54 -8.52 -3.40
C ALA A 73 -26.43 -7.36 -4.39
N PRO A 74 -27.56 -6.87 -4.96
CA PRO A 74 -27.55 -5.65 -5.74
C PRO A 74 -27.10 -4.48 -4.86
N VAL A 75 -26.10 -3.72 -5.33
CA VAL A 75 -25.74 -2.43 -4.71
C VAL A 75 -26.96 -1.53 -4.81
N ALA A 76 -27.54 -1.17 -3.66
CA ALA A 76 -28.63 -0.21 -3.61
C ALA A 76 -28.15 1.10 -4.26
N ARG A 77 -28.75 1.42 -5.41
CA ARG A 77 -28.55 2.72 -6.09
C ARG A 77 -29.28 3.82 -5.35
#